data_AF-A0AAJ3CDX8-F1
#
_entry.id   AF-A0AAJ3CDX8-F1
#
_cell.length_a   1.000
_cell.length_b   1.000
_cell.length_c   1.000
_cell.angle_alpha   90.00
_cell.angle_beta   90.00
_cell.angle_gamma   90.00
#
_symmetry.space_group_name_H-M   'P 1'
#
loop_
_entity.id
_entity.type
_entity.pdbx_description
1 polymer ?
#
loop_
_entity_poly.entity_id
_entity_poly.type
_entity_poly.pdbx_seq_one_letter_code
_entity_poly.pdbx_strand_id
1 'polypeptide(L)'
;MNALSAQPRTAHPRADVQAELAHWRAEHRRGELGYYPFDGVPEATIRAVCDAWNAHPQLTDQQAIAAVRDALCLTPGSMNAVLADWLAPRCLRHLRRG
;
A
#
# COMPACT_ATOMS: atom_id res chain seq x y z
N MET A 1 11.88 33.93 26.96
CA MET A 1 12.25 33.61 25.58
C MET A 1 11.41 32.41 25.16
N ASN A 2 10.35 32.64 24.38
CA ASN A 2 9.38 31.61 24.01
C ASN A 2 9.96 30.74 22.88
N ALA A 3 10.34 29.51 23.20
CA ALA A 3 10.63 28.49 22.21
C ALA A 3 9.30 27.94 21.67
N LEU A 4 8.71 28.65 20.70
CA LEU A 4 7.71 28.11 19.79
C LEU A 4 8.42 27.06 18.94
N SER A 5 8.53 25.84 19.47
CA SER A 5 8.89 24.67 18.68
C SER A 5 7.81 24.52 17.62
N ALA A 6 8.18 24.80 16.38
CA ALA A 6 7.35 24.63 15.22
C ALA A 6 6.77 23.21 15.24
N GLN A 7 5.47 23.10 15.55
CA GLN A 7 4.75 21.85 15.33
C GLN A 7 4.80 21.59 13.82
N PRO A 8 5.38 20.48 13.33
CA PRO A 8 5.27 20.15 11.92
C PRO A 8 3.77 19.96 11.62
N ARG A 9 3.26 20.85 10.77
CA ARG A 9 1.91 20.84 10.20
C ARG A 9 1.53 19.40 9.81
N THR A 10 0.48 18.87 10.45
CA THR A 10 -0.30 17.71 9.98
C THR A 10 0.58 16.61 9.35
N ALA A 11 1.40 15.96 10.17
CA ALA A 11 2.04 14.72 9.75
C ALA A 11 0.92 13.74 9.40
N HIS A 12 0.76 13.42 8.11
CA HIS A 12 -0.08 12.29 7.74
C HIS A 12 0.48 11.08 8.50
N PRO A 13 -0.38 10.28 9.15
CA PRO A 13 0.09 9.09 9.84
C PRO A 13 0.86 8.25 8.83
N ARG A 14 2.14 8.01 9.16
CA ARG A 14 3.01 7.15 8.36
C ARG A 14 2.30 5.81 8.25
N ALA A 15 2.14 5.28 7.04
CA ALA A 15 1.54 3.97 6.84
C ALA A 15 2.38 2.94 7.59
N ASP A 16 1.75 2.29 8.58
CA ASP A 16 2.35 1.16 9.27
C ASP A 16 2.18 -0.08 8.39
N VAL A 17 3.27 -0.43 7.72
CA VAL A 17 3.33 -1.58 6.82
C VAL A 17 2.93 -2.87 7.54
N GLN A 18 3.27 -3.03 8.82
CA GLN A 18 2.93 -4.25 9.57
C GLN A 18 1.45 -4.31 9.90
N ALA A 19 0.83 -3.17 10.24
CA ALA A 19 -0.61 -3.09 10.46
C ALA A 19 -1.39 -3.40 9.17
N GLU A 20 -0.97 -2.82 8.04
CA GLU A 20 -1.57 -3.11 6.74
C GLU A 20 -1.42 -4.59 6.36
N LEU A 21 -0.21 -5.16 6.49
CA LEU A 21 0.02 -6.57 6.21
C LEU A 21 -0.84 -7.46 7.10
N ALA A 22 -0.99 -7.15 8.39
CA ALA A 22 -1.86 -7.90 9.29
C ALA A 22 -3.33 -7.82 8.87
N HIS A 23 -3.82 -6.64 8.48
CA HIS A 23 -5.18 -6.43 7.98
C HIS A 23 -5.42 -7.25 6.71
N TRP A 24 -4.59 -7.06 5.68
CA TRP A 24 -4.74 -7.75 4.41
C TRP A 24 -4.52 -9.26 4.52
N ARG A 25 -3.68 -9.73 5.46
CA ARG A 25 -3.52 -11.16 5.77
C ARG A 25 -4.74 -11.73 6.48
N ALA A 26 -5.46 -10.93 7.28
CA ALA A 26 -6.73 -11.34 7.86
C ALA A 26 -7.83 -11.44 6.78
N GLU A 27 -7.93 -10.44 5.90
CA GLU A 27 -8.88 -10.45 4.77
C GLU A 27 -8.59 -11.58 3.78
N HIS A 28 -7.31 -11.88 3.53
CA HIS A 28 -6.88 -13.05 2.76
C HIS A 28 -7.38 -14.35 3.39
N ARG A 29 -7.18 -14.53 4.70
CA ARG A 29 -7.69 -15.69 5.45
C ARG A 29 -9.21 -15.81 5.45
N ARG A 30 -9.95 -14.72 5.23
CA ARG A 30 -11.41 -14.71 5.08
C ARG A 30 -11.87 -15.13 3.68
N GLY A 31 -10.94 -15.31 2.74
CA GLY A 31 -11.20 -15.85 1.41
C GLY A 31 -11.41 -14.81 0.31
N GLU A 32 -11.30 -13.50 0.61
CA GLU A 32 -11.58 -12.45 -0.38
C GLU A 32 -10.46 -12.25 -1.43
N LEU A 33 -9.23 -12.68 -1.13
CA LEU A 33 -8.11 -12.64 -2.09
C LEU A 33 -7.96 -13.93 -2.92
N GLY A 34 -8.84 -14.92 -2.73
CA GLY A 34 -8.85 -16.17 -3.50
C GLY A 34 -7.66 -17.10 -3.20
N TYR A 35 -7.43 -18.05 -4.12
CA TYR A 35 -6.50 -19.19 -3.98
C TYR A 35 -4.99 -18.84 -3.99
N TYR A 36 -4.62 -17.56 -4.08
CA TYR A 36 -3.21 -17.16 -4.19
C TYR A 36 -2.49 -17.19 -2.84
N PRO A 37 -1.22 -17.63 -2.78
CA PRO A 37 -0.42 -17.46 -1.57
C PRO A 37 -0.22 -15.97 -1.26
N PHE A 38 -0.40 -15.61 0.01
CA PHE A 38 -0.22 -14.23 0.49
C PHE A 38 1.27 -13.82 0.48
N ASP A 39 2.15 -14.75 0.84
CA ASP A 39 3.61 -14.59 0.93
C ASP A 39 4.27 -14.52 -0.47
N GLY A 40 3.96 -13.45 -1.22
CA GLY A 40 4.47 -13.21 -2.55
C GLY A 40 4.06 -11.83 -3.08
N VAL A 41 3.37 -11.79 -4.22
CA VAL A 41 2.91 -10.55 -4.85
C VAL A 41 1.98 -9.72 -3.94
N PRO A 42 1.04 -10.29 -3.16
CA PRO A 42 0.18 -9.50 -2.28
C PRO A 42 0.98 -8.74 -1.21
N GLU A 43 1.84 -9.43 -0.45
CA GLU A 43 2.69 -8.81 0.56
C GLU A 43 3.56 -7.70 -0.03
N ALA A 44 4.23 -8.00 -1.15
CA ALA A 44 5.15 -7.07 -1.78
C ALA A 44 4.42 -5.84 -2.37
N THR A 45 3.18 -6.03 -2.84
CA THR A 45 2.28 -4.94 -3.28
C THR A 45 1.93 -4.02 -2.12
N ILE A 46 1.49 -4.57 -0.98
CA ILE A 46 1.10 -3.79 0.19
C ILE A 46 2.27 -2.94 0.68
N ARG A 47 3.47 -3.54 0.73
CA ARG A 47 4.69 -2.84 1.14
C ARG A 47 5.04 -1.69 0.19
N ALA A 48 5.00 -1.94 -1.12
CA ALA A 48 5.26 -0.91 -2.13
C ALA A 48 4.24 0.25 -2.08
N VAL A 49 2.95 -0.03 -1.83
CA VAL A 49 1.94 1.02 -1.63
C VAL A 49 2.22 1.84 -0.39
N CYS A 50 2.56 1.20 0.73
CA CYS A 50 2.87 1.90 1.97
C CYS A 50 4.12 2.78 1.83
N ASP A 51 5.17 2.30 1.15
CA ASP A 51 6.36 3.10 0.84
C ASP A 51 6.02 4.29 -0.07
N ALA A 52 5.21 4.07 -1.12
CA ALA A 52 4.74 5.15 -1.98
C ALA A 52 3.90 6.19 -1.22
N TRP A 53 3.04 5.75 -0.29
CA TRP A 53 2.27 6.63 0.59
C TRP A 53 3.14 7.42 1.54
N ASN A 54 4.13 6.78 2.14
CA ASN A 54 5.08 7.41 3.05
C ASN A 54 5.94 8.46 2.33
N ALA A 55 6.27 8.23 1.05
CA ALA A 55 6.97 9.21 0.23
C ALA A 55 6.04 10.35 -0.25
N HIS A 56 4.81 10.02 -0.66
CA HIS A 56 3.85 10.96 -1.25
C HIS A 56 2.42 10.69 -0.75
N PRO A 57 1.99 11.27 0.39
CA PRO A 57 0.68 10.97 1.01
C PRO A 57 -0.55 11.47 0.24
N GLN A 58 -0.39 11.90 -1.01
CA GLN A 58 -1.47 12.32 -1.92
C GLN A 58 -1.42 11.59 -3.26
N LEU A 59 -0.73 10.45 -3.33
CA LEU A 59 -0.68 9.67 -4.56
C LEU A 59 -2.09 9.22 -4.98
N THR A 60 -2.32 9.19 -6.28
CA THR A 60 -3.54 8.69 -6.92
C THR A 60 -3.51 7.17 -7.07
N ASP A 61 -4.66 6.58 -7.36
CA ASP A 61 -4.80 5.13 -7.60
C ASP A 61 -3.86 4.67 -8.74
N GLN A 62 -3.72 5.47 -9.82
CA GLN A 62 -2.79 5.17 -10.91
C GLN A 62 -1.32 5.26 -10.49
N GLN A 63 -0.97 6.22 -9.63
CA GLN A 63 0.40 6.35 -9.12
C GLN A 63 0.76 5.18 -8.19
N ALA A 64 -0.18 4.70 -7.36
CA ALA A 64 0.03 3.49 -6.56
C ALA A 64 0.30 2.27 -7.46
N ILE A 65 -0.52 2.08 -8.49
CA ILE A 65 -0.36 0.98 -9.44
C ILE A 65 0.99 1.07 -10.14
N ALA A 66 1.36 2.26 -10.64
CA ALA A 66 2.65 2.47 -11.29
C ALA A 66 3.83 2.18 -10.35
N ALA A 67 3.78 2.69 -9.11
CA ALA A 67 4.83 2.47 -8.11
C ALA A 67 4.97 0.98 -7.75
N VAL A 68 3.87 0.26 -7.60
CA VAL A 68 3.89 -1.18 -7.31
C VAL A 68 4.48 -1.96 -8.50
N ARG A 69 4.05 -1.65 -9.72
CA ARG A 69 4.55 -2.34 -10.93
C ARG A 69 6.04 -2.11 -11.14
N ASP A 70 6.51 -0.88 -10.88
CA ASP A 70 7.92 -0.52 -10.91
C ASP A 70 8.71 -1.27 -9.82
N ALA A 71 8.27 -1.19 -8.56
CA ALA A 71 8.93 -1.82 -7.43
C ALA A 71 9.02 -3.35 -7.55
N LEU A 72 8.02 -3.98 -8.14
CA LEU A 72 7.94 -5.44 -8.30
C LEU A 72 8.40 -5.92 -9.69
N CYS A 73 8.81 -5.01 -10.57
CA CYS A 73 9.17 -5.30 -11.97
C CYS A 73 8.17 -6.23 -12.66
N LEU A 74 6.86 -5.97 -12.47
CA LEU A 74 5.82 -6.84 -12.97
C LEU A 74 5.61 -6.66 -14.47
N THR A 75 5.67 -7.76 -15.22
CA THR A 75 5.35 -7.75 -16.64
C THR A 75 3.87 -7.36 -16.84
N PRO A 76 3.58 -6.33 -17.66
CA PRO A 76 2.21 -5.97 -18.02
C PRO A 76 1.41 -7.17 -18.53
N GLY A 77 0.19 -7.34 -18.03
CA GLY A 77 -0.69 -8.45 -18.44
C GLY A 77 -0.37 -9.80 -17.80
N SER A 78 0.67 -9.90 -16.96
CA SER A 78 0.87 -11.07 -16.11
C SER A 78 -0.22 -11.16 -15.03
N MET A 79 -0.50 -12.38 -14.59
CA MET A 79 -1.44 -12.65 -13.49
C MET A 79 -1.05 -11.88 -12.21
N ASN A 80 0.25 -11.74 -11.98
CA ASN A 80 0.82 -10.98 -10.86
C ASN A 80 0.57 -9.47 -11.01
N ALA A 81 0.72 -8.92 -12.22
CA ALA A 81 0.36 -7.52 -12.49
C ALA A 81 -1.14 -7.28 -12.28
N VAL A 82 -2.00 -8.18 -12.73
CA VAL A 82 -3.46 -8.05 -12.52
C VAL A 82 -3.80 -8.07 -11.03
N LEU A 83 -3.17 -8.96 -10.25
CA LEU A 83 -3.36 -9.05 -8.81
C LEU A 83 -2.87 -7.78 -8.10
N ALA A 84 -1.68 -7.29 -8.46
CA ALA A 84 -1.11 -6.06 -7.92
C ALA A 84 -1.98 -4.84 -8.26
N ASP A 85 -2.44 -4.72 -9.51
CA ASP A 85 -3.29 -3.62 -9.98
C ASP A 85 -4.66 -3.63 -9.27
N TRP A 86 -5.15 -4.80 -8.87
CA TRP A 86 -6.39 -4.95 -8.09
C TRP A 86 -6.21 -4.58 -6.60
N LEU A 87 -5.05 -4.89 -6.02
CA LEU A 87 -4.76 -4.70 -4.59
C LEU A 87 -4.26 -3.28 -4.28
N ALA A 88 -3.39 -2.72 -5.13
CA ALA A 88 -2.76 -1.43 -4.92
C ALA A 88 -3.73 -0.26 -4.61
N PRO A 89 -4.80 -0.03 -5.41
CA PRO A 89 -5.75 1.04 -5.14
C PRO A 89 -6.60 0.76 -3.90
N ARG A 90 -6.81 -0.51 -3.53
CA ARG A 90 -7.55 -0.87 -2.31
C ARG A 90 -6.73 -0.56 -1.05
N CYS A 91 -5.45 -0.95 -1.03
CA CYS A 91 -4.53 -0.58 0.05
C CYS A 91 -4.47 0.94 0.21
N LEU A 92 -4.32 1.68 -0.90
CA LEU A 92 -4.27 3.14 -0.85
C LEU A 92 -5.56 3.76 -0.27
N ARG A 93 -6.73 3.25 -0.64
CA ARG A 93 -8.01 3.72 -0.10
C ARG A 93 -8.19 3.37 1.37
N HIS A 94 -7.64 2.24 1.82
CA HIS A 94 -7.61 1.88 3.23
C HIS A 94 -6.74 2.87 4.02
N LEU A 95 -5.52 3.14 3.54
CA LEU A 95 -4.60 4.12 4.12
C LEU A 95 -5.16 5.55 4.16
N ARG A 96 -5.98 5.94 3.18
CA ARG A 96 -6.67 7.25 3.19
C ARG A 96 -7.85 7.33 4.18
N ARG A 97 -8.38 6.19 4.62
CA ARG A 97 -9.54 6.12 5.54
C ARG A 97 -9.13 5.91 6.99
N GLY A 98 -7.94 5.33 7.24
CA GLY A 98 -7.33 5.21 8.57
C GLY A 98 -6.74 6.53 9.04
#